data_AF-A0A1J4JV43-F1
#
_entry.id   AF-A0A1J4JV43-F1
#
_cell.length_a   1.000
_cell.length_b   1.000
_cell.length_c   1.000
_cell.angle_alpha   90.00
_cell.angle_beta   90.00
_cell.angle_gamma   90.00
#
_symmetry.space_group_name_H-M   'P 1'
#
loop_
_entity.id
_entity.type
_entity.pdbx_description
1 polymer ?
#
loop_
_entity_poly.entity_id
_entity_poly.type
_entity_poly.pdbx_seq_one_letter_code
_entity_poly.pdbx_strand_id
1 'polypeptide(L)'
;MLVTFLFSISIFLVEPPELWGPAPTKEQLQFQREELSSFIHFGPNTFTGQEWGDGSEDPNIFRPTHLDTDQWVSTLQRGGFKRLIFTAKHHDGFCNWKSKFTRHQVNESIDFQAISKFLHQSGDVLQEVSKSCTKYNMSMGLYLSPWDRNSSFYGNDAEYNQYYMRQLTEIINGDEEETEKLINKIFGSKKTLDNRYAYSNIDQKKYHHQKINEEKSNEMKHNEKIYGNNGKFVEIWLDSAKGEGEKNQTYWFSQWFEIVRKYQPHAIIYSDYGTEARWVGNEKGIAGDPCWSRFDLKNQQICFDLNPDCKDFDLNIGDPYGPDYSVA
;
A
#
# COMPACT_ATOMS: atom_id res chain seq x y z
N MET A 1 66.31 15.89 36.29
CA MET A 1 65.82 14.55 35.91
C MET A 1 64.31 14.65 35.80
N LEU A 2 63.78 14.78 34.58
CA LEU A 2 62.34 14.93 34.33
C LEU A 2 61.73 13.51 34.33
N VAL A 3 60.82 13.23 35.26
CA VAL A 3 60.12 11.94 35.33
C VAL A 3 58.78 12.10 34.61
N THR A 4 58.70 11.56 33.39
CA THR A 4 57.46 11.52 32.61
C THR A 4 56.63 10.33 33.08
N PHE A 5 55.48 10.59 33.72
CA PHE A 5 54.51 9.55 34.04
C PHE A 5 53.64 9.27 32.81
N LEU A 6 53.80 8.08 32.22
CA LEU A 6 52.87 7.56 31.22
C LEU A 6 51.67 6.96 31.95
N PHE A 7 50.53 7.63 31.93
CA PHE A 7 49.25 7.04 32.31
C PHE A 7 48.74 6.16 31.17
N SER A 8 48.78 4.84 31.36
CA SER A 8 48.08 3.89 30.50
C SER A 8 46.60 3.91 30.87
N ILE A 9 45.76 4.56 30.07
CA ILE A 9 44.30 4.43 30.18
C ILE A 9 43.92 3.10 29.53
N SER A 10 43.70 2.08 30.35
CA SER A 10 43.06 0.83 29.90
C SER A 10 41.57 1.12 29.71
N ILE A 11 41.16 1.38 28.47
CA ILE A 11 39.74 1.39 28.10
C ILE A 11 39.29 -0.07 28.12
N PHE A 12 38.56 -0.48 29.16
CA PHE A 12 37.83 -1.74 29.14
C PHE A 12 36.68 -1.61 28.14
N LEU A 13 36.86 -2.15 26.94
CA LEU A 13 35.77 -2.36 26.00
C LEU A 13 34.85 -3.44 26.60
N VAL A 14 33.75 -3.02 27.20
CA VAL A 14 32.67 -3.92 27.61
C VAL A 14 31.89 -4.28 26.34
N GLU A 15 31.81 -5.58 26.02
CA GLU A 15 30.97 -6.03 24.91
C GLU A 15 29.49 -5.78 25.22
N PRO A 16 28.68 -5.40 24.22
CA PRO A 16 27.25 -5.26 24.42
C PRO A 16 26.63 -6.59 24.89
N PRO A 17 25.57 -6.55 25.70
CA PRO A 17 24.89 -7.77 26.13
C PRO A 17 24.35 -8.53 24.92
N GLU A 18 24.23 -9.86 25.06
CA GLU A 18 23.53 -10.68 24.06
C GLU A 18 22.09 -10.20 23.89
N LEU A 19 21.59 -10.29 22.66
CA LEU A 19 20.20 -9.95 22.35
C LEU A 19 19.25 -10.88 23.10
N TRP A 20 18.25 -10.28 23.75
CA TRP A 20 17.14 -11.03 24.32
C TRP A 20 15.92 -10.91 23.40
N GLY A 21 15.55 -12.02 22.77
CA GLY A 21 14.45 -12.05 21.81
C GLY A 21 14.80 -11.39 20.46
N PRO A 22 13.79 -11.20 19.59
CA PRO A 22 13.99 -10.58 18.28
C PRO A 22 14.23 -9.08 18.40
N ALA A 23 15.19 -8.57 17.64
CA ALA A 23 15.44 -7.14 17.50
C ALA A 23 14.68 -6.58 16.29
N PRO A 24 14.21 -5.32 16.32
CA PRO A 24 13.56 -4.70 15.18
C PRO A 24 14.54 -4.54 14.02
N THR A 25 14.02 -4.61 12.79
CA THR A 25 14.73 -4.12 11.61
C THR A 25 14.92 -2.60 11.68
N LYS A 26 15.77 -2.05 10.80
CA LYS A 26 15.96 -0.60 10.72
C LYS A 26 14.65 0.12 10.41
N GLU A 27 13.83 -0.46 9.53
CA GLU A 27 12.55 0.05 9.07
C GLU A 27 11.50 0.01 10.19
N GLN A 28 11.44 -1.08 10.97
CA GLN A 28 10.58 -1.16 12.17
C GLN A 28 11.00 -0.16 13.26
N LEU A 29 12.31 0.01 13.48
CA LEU A 29 12.81 1.02 14.41
C LEU A 29 12.50 2.44 13.93
N GLN A 30 12.57 2.69 12.62
CA GLN A 30 12.16 3.96 12.04
C GLN A 30 10.67 4.20 12.25
N PHE A 31 9.81 3.20 12.03
CA PHE A 31 8.39 3.28 12.35
C PHE A 31 8.16 3.72 13.80
N GLN A 32 8.81 3.05 14.75
CA GLN A 32 8.64 3.36 16.17
C GLN A 32 9.09 4.78 16.52
N ARG A 33 10.16 5.26 15.88
CA ARG A 33 10.71 6.62 16.09
C ARG A 33 9.92 7.73 15.40
N GLU A 34 9.14 7.38 14.37
CA GLU A 34 8.29 8.34 13.68
C GLU A 34 7.09 8.75 14.55
N GLU A 35 6.67 7.89 15.49
CA GLU A 35 5.61 8.05 16.50
C GLU A 35 4.21 8.32 15.93
N LEU A 36 4.07 9.30 15.03
CA LEU A 36 2.82 9.75 14.45
C LEU A 36 2.77 9.48 12.95
N SER A 37 1.88 8.56 12.59
CA SER A 37 1.45 8.28 11.22
C SER A 37 0.03 8.80 11.01
N SER A 38 -0.26 9.27 9.80
CA SER A 38 -1.59 9.72 9.39
C SER A 38 -2.17 8.79 8.32
N PHE A 39 -3.49 8.67 8.31
CA PHE A 39 -4.21 7.89 7.31
C PHE A 39 -5.21 8.81 6.60
N ILE A 40 -5.14 8.92 5.28
CA ILE A 40 -6.12 9.65 4.47
C ILE A 40 -6.97 8.66 3.70
N HIS A 41 -8.24 8.57 4.09
CA HIS A 41 -9.29 7.89 3.33
C HIS A 41 -9.99 8.90 2.41
N PHE A 42 -9.87 8.69 1.10
CA PHE A 42 -10.46 9.57 0.10
C PHE A 42 -10.83 8.80 -1.17
N GLY A 43 -12.06 9.00 -1.66
CA GLY A 43 -12.59 8.25 -2.81
C GLY A 43 -14.08 8.56 -3.03
N PRO A 44 -14.80 7.75 -3.84
CA PRO A 44 -16.23 7.92 -4.10
C PRO A 44 -17.07 7.98 -2.83
N ASN A 45 -16.68 7.23 -1.80
CA ASN A 45 -17.32 7.18 -0.48
C ASN A 45 -17.45 8.57 0.19
N THR A 46 -16.48 9.47 -0.05
CA THR A 46 -16.52 10.87 0.39
C THR A 46 -17.69 11.65 -0.23
N PHE A 47 -18.09 11.28 -1.46
CA PHE A 47 -19.16 11.94 -2.22
C PHE A 47 -20.52 11.26 -2.08
N THR A 48 -20.55 9.97 -1.73
CA THR A 48 -21.77 9.23 -1.42
C THR A 48 -22.18 9.34 0.05
N GLY A 49 -21.27 9.75 0.94
CA GLY A 49 -21.51 9.83 2.38
C GLY A 49 -21.60 8.45 3.04
N GLN A 50 -20.88 7.47 2.50
CA GLN A 50 -20.83 6.09 3.00
C GLN A 50 -19.44 5.78 3.55
N GLU A 51 -19.37 4.88 4.54
CA GLU A 51 -18.07 4.33 4.98
C GLU A 51 -17.57 3.30 3.96
N TRP A 52 -18.45 2.36 3.57
CA TRP A 52 -18.15 1.30 2.61
C TRP A 52 -19.08 1.41 1.40
N GLY A 53 -18.54 1.90 0.28
CA GLY A 53 -19.20 1.84 -1.03
C GLY A 53 -19.40 0.41 -1.52
N ASP A 54 -20.33 0.20 -2.45
CA ASP A 54 -20.73 -1.10 -2.98
C ASP A 54 -20.05 -1.52 -4.28
N GLY A 55 -19.18 -0.66 -4.81
CA GLY A 55 -18.42 -0.89 -6.04
C GLY A 55 -19.22 -0.67 -7.31
N SER A 56 -20.47 -0.18 -7.20
CA SER A 56 -21.30 0.22 -8.34
C SER A 56 -21.32 1.73 -8.57
N GLU A 57 -20.53 2.50 -7.81
CA GLU A 57 -20.48 3.95 -7.91
C GLU A 57 -20.11 4.39 -9.33
N ASP A 58 -20.87 5.34 -9.88
CA ASP A 58 -20.51 6.02 -11.12
C ASP A 58 -19.20 6.79 -10.88
N PRO A 59 -18.12 6.54 -11.65
CA PRO A 59 -16.87 7.30 -11.52
C PRO A 59 -17.06 8.82 -11.51
N ASN A 60 -18.06 9.36 -12.20
CA ASN A 60 -18.32 10.81 -12.25
C ASN A 60 -18.82 11.41 -10.93
N ILE A 61 -19.25 10.59 -9.95
CA ILE A 61 -19.55 11.10 -8.60
C ILE A 61 -18.27 11.60 -7.91
N PHE A 62 -17.12 11.02 -8.26
CA PHE A 62 -15.83 11.45 -7.77
C PHE A 62 -15.45 12.77 -8.44
N ARG A 63 -15.72 13.89 -7.76
CA ARG A 63 -15.56 15.22 -8.33
C ARG A 63 -15.05 16.24 -7.30
N PRO A 64 -13.80 16.11 -6.82
CA PRO A 64 -13.20 17.17 -6.02
C PRO A 64 -13.01 18.42 -6.89
N THR A 65 -13.58 19.54 -6.44
CA THR A 65 -13.55 20.80 -7.19
C THR A 65 -12.31 21.64 -6.93
N HIS A 66 -11.64 21.42 -5.80
CA HIS A 66 -10.48 22.18 -5.32
C HIS A 66 -9.50 21.24 -4.61
N LEU A 67 -9.08 20.15 -5.27
CA LEU A 67 -8.12 19.21 -4.71
C LEU A 67 -6.80 19.95 -4.43
N ASP A 68 -6.32 19.91 -3.18
CA ASP A 68 -5.05 20.51 -2.77
C ASP A 68 -4.30 19.56 -1.83
N THR A 69 -3.49 18.68 -2.40
CA THR A 69 -2.69 17.69 -1.66
C THR A 69 -1.54 18.34 -0.90
N ASP A 70 -1.10 19.53 -1.31
CA ASP A 70 -0.10 20.31 -0.58
C ASP A 70 -0.68 20.81 0.74
N GLN A 71 -1.95 21.22 0.75
CA GLN A 71 -2.66 21.58 1.97
C GLN A 71 -2.78 20.39 2.93
N TRP A 72 -3.03 19.18 2.43
CA TRP A 72 -3.06 17.96 3.25
C TRP A 72 -1.71 17.71 3.92
N VAL A 73 -0.65 17.57 3.10
CA VAL A 73 0.68 17.18 3.59
C VAL A 73 1.30 18.26 4.49
N SER A 74 1.19 19.54 4.11
CA SER A 74 1.73 20.63 4.94
C SER A 74 0.98 20.80 6.27
N THR A 75 -0.31 20.47 6.33
CA THR A 75 -1.07 20.48 7.58
C THR A 75 -0.64 19.34 8.50
N LEU A 76 -0.47 18.14 7.95
CA LEU A 76 0.03 16.97 8.70
C LEU A 76 1.47 17.21 9.20
N GLN A 77 2.34 17.75 8.37
CA GLN A 77 3.71 18.09 8.78
C GLN A 77 3.73 19.08 9.95
N ARG A 78 2.89 20.14 9.89
CA ARG A 78 2.75 21.10 11.00
C ARG A 78 2.14 20.46 12.26
N GLY A 79 1.31 19.44 12.09
CA GLY A 79 0.76 18.62 13.18
C GLY A 79 1.76 17.61 13.78
N GLY A 80 2.98 17.52 13.25
CA GLY A 80 4.03 16.64 13.77
C GLY A 80 4.10 15.26 13.13
N PHE A 81 3.14 14.89 12.28
CA PHE A 81 3.13 13.62 11.57
C PHE A 81 4.38 13.46 10.69
N LYS A 82 4.95 12.25 10.69
CA LYS A 82 6.13 11.89 9.89
C LYS A 82 5.79 11.02 8.69
N ARG A 83 4.62 10.39 8.72
CA ARG A 83 4.12 9.53 7.67
C ARG A 83 2.68 9.85 7.29
N LEU A 84 2.38 9.69 6.00
CA LEU A 84 1.04 9.69 5.42
C LEU A 84 0.81 8.37 4.69
N ILE A 85 -0.20 7.61 5.10
CA ILE A 85 -0.72 6.42 4.41
C ILE A 85 -1.95 6.86 3.62
N PHE A 86 -1.95 6.61 2.31
CA PHE A 86 -3.03 7.03 1.42
C PHE A 86 -3.81 5.84 0.85
N THR A 87 -5.15 5.92 0.87
CA THR A 87 -6.02 4.93 0.23
C THR A 87 -5.98 5.02 -1.29
N ALA A 88 -5.10 4.24 -1.93
CA ALA A 88 -5.06 4.16 -3.39
C ALA A 88 -6.32 3.47 -3.94
N LYS A 89 -6.79 2.41 -3.28
CA LYS A 89 -8.05 1.73 -3.56
C LYS A 89 -8.69 1.29 -2.26
N HIS A 90 -9.94 1.66 -2.02
CA HIS A 90 -10.76 1.19 -0.90
C HIS A 90 -11.62 -0.03 -1.29
N HIS A 91 -12.45 -0.56 -0.38
CA HIS A 91 -13.24 -1.78 -0.62
C HIS A 91 -14.19 -1.69 -1.81
N ASP A 92 -14.70 -0.49 -2.12
CA ASP A 92 -15.49 -0.20 -3.33
C ASP A 92 -14.71 -0.51 -4.63
N GLY A 93 -13.39 -0.56 -4.58
CA GLY A 93 -12.55 -0.93 -5.71
C GLY A 93 -12.14 0.25 -6.60
N PHE A 94 -12.58 1.47 -6.29
CA PHE A 94 -12.25 2.64 -7.09
C PHE A 94 -10.77 3.02 -6.95
N CYS A 95 -10.07 3.09 -8.07
CA CYS A 95 -8.64 3.41 -8.10
C CYS A 95 -8.41 4.93 -8.17
N ASN A 96 -7.77 5.50 -7.14
CA ASN A 96 -7.34 6.90 -7.07
C ASN A 96 -6.15 7.26 -8.00
N TRP A 97 -5.71 6.32 -8.83
CA TRP A 97 -4.68 6.50 -9.85
C TRP A 97 -5.17 6.03 -11.21
N LYS A 98 -4.48 6.43 -12.28
CA LYS A 98 -4.85 6.03 -13.64
C LYS A 98 -4.36 4.61 -13.96
N SER A 99 -5.06 3.60 -13.46
CA SER A 99 -4.72 2.19 -13.64
C SER A 99 -4.92 1.70 -15.07
N LYS A 100 -4.04 0.80 -15.53
CA LYS A 100 -4.16 0.05 -16.79
C LYS A 100 -5.17 -1.10 -16.73
N PHE A 101 -5.58 -1.53 -15.53
CA PHE A 101 -6.24 -2.83 -15.32
C PHE A 101 -7.73 -2.76 -15.01
N THR A 102 -8.31 -1.56 -14.80
CA THR A 102 -9.74 -1.38 -14.53
C THR A 102 -10.28 -0.08 -15.12
N ARG A 103 -11.60 0.00 -15.31
CA ARG A 103 -12.31 1.26 -15.60
C ARG A 103 -12.89 1.91 -14.34
N HIS A 104 -12.93 1.21 -13.22
CA HIS A 104 -13.41 1.82 -11.98
C HIS A 104 -12.28 2.62 -11.32
N GLN A 105 -12.00 3.78 -11.90
CA GLN A 105 -10.81 4.59 -11.62
C GLN A 105 -11.03 6.08 -11.91
N VAL A 106 -10.13 6.93 -11.40
CA VAL A 106 -10.16 8.39 -11.57
C VAL A 106 -10.19 8.88 -13.02
N ASN A 107 -9.59 8.12 -13.96
CA ASN A 107 -9.56 8.54 -15.36
C ASN A 107 -10.94 8.53 -16.02
N GLU A 108 -11.88 7.73 -15.51
CA GLU A 108 -13.26 7.66 -16.02
C GLU A 108 -14.18 8.73 -15.41
N SER A 109 -13.71 9.50 -14.43
CA SER A 109 -14.44 10.69 -13.93
C SER A 109 -14.18 11.89 -14.84
N ILE A 110 -15.09 12.14 -15.78
CA ILE A 110 -15.00 13.19 -16.80
C ILE A 110 -14.88 14.57 -16.14
N ASP A 111 -15.73 14.85 -15.15
CA ASP A 111 -15.73 16.13 -14.45
C ASP A 111 -14.41 16.33 -13.67
N PHE A 112 -13.93 15.31 -12.95
CA PHE A 112 -12.65 15.41 -12.23
C PHE A 112 -11.47 15.60 -13.18
N GLN A 113 -11.44 14.90 -14.32
CA GLN A 113 -10.38 15.10 -15.31
C GLN A 113 -10.41 16.53 -15.90
N ALA A 114 -11.61 17.08 -16.16
CA ALA A 114 -11.76 18.47 -16.63
C ALA A 114 -11.30 19.50 -15.58
N ILE A 115 -11.71 19.32 -14.33
CA ILE A 115 -11.29 20.17 -13.20
C ILE A 115 -9.78 20.09 -13.00
N SER A 116 -9.22 18.88 -12.98
CA SER A 116 -7.78 18.67 -12.81
C SER A 116 -6.98 19.38 -13.89
N LYS A 117 -7.42 19.29 -15.15
CA LYS A 117 -6.79 20.00 -16.27
C LYS A 117 -6.85 21.52 -16.09
N PHE A 118 -8.00 22.05 -15.65
CA PHE A 118 -8.16 23.48 -15.35
C PHE A 118 -7.23 23.94 -14.21
N LEU A 119 -7.02 23.10 -13.19
CA LEU A 119 -6.11 23.35 -12.08
C LEU A 119 -4.63 23.03 -12.38
N HIS A 120 -4.31 22.63 -13.62
CA HIS A 120 -2.97 22.19 -14.04
C HIS A 120 -2.41 20.98 -13.23
N GLN A 121 -3.29 20.09 -12.81
CA GLN A 121 -3.01 18.83 -12.11
C GLN A 121 -3.01 17.63 -13.06
N SER A 122 -2.49 16.48 -12.59
CA SER A 122 -2.37 15.25 -13.38
C SER A 122 -3.71 14.54 -13.69
N GLY A 123 -4.75 14.80 -12.89
CA GLY A 123 -5.96 13.97 -12.84
C GLY A 123 -5.74 12.59 -12.22
N ASP A 124 -4.65 12.43 -11.48
CA ASP A 124 -4.20 11.22 -10.81
C ASP A 124 -3.88 11.58 -9.35
N VAL A 125 -4.79 11.23 -8.44
CA VAL A 125 -4.75 11.73 -7.04
C VAL A 125 -3.55 11.15 -6.31
N LEU A 126 -3.24 9.86 -6.52
CA LEU A 126 -2.06 9.23 -5.96
C LEU A 126 -0.78 9.95 -6.42
N GLN A 127 -0.72 10.37 -7.70
CA GLN A 127 0.41 11.15 -8.19
C GLN A 127 0.52 12.53 -7.52
N GLU A 128 -0.59 13.24 -7.31
CA GLU A 128 -0.57 14.55 -6.63
C GLU A 128 -0.14 14.41 -5.16
N VAL A 129 -0.65 13.41 -4.44
CA VAL A 129 -0.21 13.11 -3.06
C VAL A 129 1.28 12.76 -3.02
N SER A 130 1.77 11.95 -3.98
CA SER A 130 3.19 11.57 -4.08
C SER A 130 4.11 12.77 -4.29
N LYS A 131 3.71 13.71 -5.16
CA LYS A 131 4.43 14.98 -5.38
C LYS A 131 4.46 15.82 -4.12
N SER A 132 3.34 15.94 -3.40
CA SER A 132 3.27 16.69 -2.14
C SER A 132 4.14 16.04 -1.05
N CYS A 133 4.08 14.72 -0.88
CA CYS A 133 4.95 14.00 0.06
C CYS A 133 6.43 14.23 -0.24
N THR A 134 6.81 14.18 -1.52
CA THR A 134 8.16 14.51 -1.98
C THR A 134 8.54 15.95 -1.64
N LYS A 135 7.68 16.93 -1.98
CA LYS A 135 7.91 18.36 -1.76
C LYS A 135 8.12 18.71 -0.29
N TYR A 136 7.34 18.10 0.60
CA TYR A 136 7.39 18.39 2.04
C TYR A 136 8.23 17.37 2.82
N ASN A 137 8.94 16.44 2.17
CA ASN A 137 9.71 15.39 2.82
C ASN A 137 8.89 14.60 3.87
N MET A 138 7.68 14.21 3.49
CA MET A 138 6.79 13.35 4.28
C MET A 138 7.00 11.89 3.84
N SER A 139 7.20 10.97 4.78
CA SER A 139 7.23 9.54 4.46
C SER A 139 5.86 9.11 3.93
N MET A 140 5.82 8.28 2.89
CA MET A 140 4.56 7.86 2.27
C MET A 140 4.34 6.36 2.45
N GLY A 141 3.16 5.99 2.94
CA GLY A 141 2.63 4.64 2.93
C GLY A 141 1.48 4.53 1.93
N LEU A 142 1.11 3.29 1.62
CA LEU A 142 0.12 2.95 0.61
C LEU A 142 -0.88 1.95 1.16
N TYR A 143 -2.16 2.27 1.07
CA TYR A 143 -3.23 1.31 1.30
C TYR A 143 -3.82 0.85 -0.02
N LEU A 144 -3.90 -0.47 -0.19
CA LEU A 144 -4.54 -1.11 -1.33
C LEU A 144 -5.44 -2.24 -0.84
N SER A 145 -6.74 -1.98 -0.72
CA SER A 145 -7.71 -2.97 -0.22
C SER A 145 -7.63 -4.31 -0.96
N PRO A 146 -7.37 -5.42 -0.26
CA PRO A 146 -7.51 -6.77 -0.81
C PRO A 146 -8.96 -7.16 -1.09
N TRP A 147 -9.93 -6.71 -0.31
CA TRP A 147 -11.35 -6.84 -0.66
C TRP A 147 -11.71 -5.84 -1.78
N ASP A 148 -12.37 -6.32 -2.84
CA ASP A 148 -12.75 -5.50 -3.98
C ASP A 148 -14.18 -5.84 -4.40
N ARG A 149 -15.09 -4.87 -4.19
CA ARG A 149 -16.52 -5.01 -4.49
C ARG A 149 -16.86 -4.72 -5.96
N ASN A 150 -15.94 -4.13 -6.71
CA ASN A 150 -16.14 -3.81 -8.14
C ASN A 150 -15.61 -4.91 -9.07
N SER A 151 -14.45 -5.48 -8.76
CA SER A 151 -13.74 -6.39 -9.66
C SER A 151 -14.54 -7.68 -9.89
N SER A 152 -14.82 -7.97 -11.16
CA SER A 152 -15.45 -9.23 -11.56
C SER A 152 -14.58 -10.46 -11.26
N PHE A 153 -13.27 -10.26 -11.05
CA PHE A 153 -12.35 -11.34 -10.69
C PHE A 153 -12.48 -11.73 -9.21
N TYR A 154 -13.01 -10.85 -8.36
CA TYR A 154 -13.13 -11.12 -6.93
C TYR A 154 -14.03 -12.35 -6.67
N GLY A 155 -13.50 -13.30 -5.92
CA GLY A 155 -14.07 -14.65 -5.71
C GLY A 155 -13.50 -15.73 -6.64
N ASN A 156 -12.61 -15.38 -7.57
CA ASN A 156 -11.79 -16.32 -8.34
C ASN A 156 -10.33 -16.18 -7.90
N ASP A 157 -9.88 -17.14 -7.07
CA ASP A 157 -8.56 -17.12 -6.45
C ASP A 157 -7.44 -16.84 -7.45
N ALA A 158 -7.38 -17.54 -8.58
CA ALA A 158 -6.28 -17.36 -9.51
C ALA A 158 -6.35 -16.02 -10.26
N GLU A 159 -7.53 -15.65 -10.78
CA GLU A 159 -7.68 -14.45 -11.59
C GLU A 159 -7.53 -13.17 -10.75
N TYR A 160 -8.10 -13.15 -9.54
CA TYR A 160 -8.01 -11.99 -8.65
C TYR A 160 -6.59 -11.77 -8.14
N ASN A 161 -5.88 -12.82 -7.71
CA ASN A 161 -4.50 -12.67 -7.24
C ASN A 161 -3.58 -12.15 -8.36
N GLN A 162 -3.74 -12.61 -9.59
CA GLN A 162 -2.98 -12.07 -10.72
C GLN A 162 -3.34 -10.62 -11.04
N TYR A 163 -4.63 -10.26 -10.99
CA TYR A 163 -5.08 -8.87 -11.13
C TYR A 163 -4.48 -7.97 -10.05
N TYR A 164 -4.50 -8.42 -8.79
CA TYR A 164 -3.97 -7.70 -7.65
C TYR A 164 -2.44 -7.51 -7.75
N MET A 165 -1.70 -8.58 -8.11
CA MET A 165 -0.25 -8.50 -8.33
C MET A 165 0.14 -7.46 -9.40
N ARG A 166 -0.65 -7.34 -10.46
CA ARG A 166 -0.46 -6.33 -11.51
C ARG A 166 -0.72 -4.92 -11.01
N GLN A 167 -1.85 -4.68 -10.33
CA GLN A 167 -2.14 -3.37 -9.75
C GLN A 167 -1.09 -2.97 -8.70
N LEU A 168 -0.70 -3.90 -7.83
CA LEU A 168 0.34 -3.68 -6.84
C LEU A 168 1.67 -3.29 -7.51
N THR A 169 2.08 -4.01 -8.56
CA THR A 169 3.28 -3.69 -9.34
C THR A 169 3.19 -2.29 -9.96
N GLU A 170 2.05 -1.93 -10.55
CA GLU A 170 1.82 -0.62 -11.17
C GLU A 170 1.99 0.53 -10.18
N ILE A 171 1.48 0.39 -8.95
CA ILE A 171 1.49 1.48 -7.95
C ILE A 171 2.79 1.57 -7.16
N ILE A 172 3.53 0.47 -6.99
CA ILE A 172 4.80 0.49 -6.24
C ILE A 172 6.04 0.75 -7.13
N ASN A 173 5.82 1.16 -8.37
CA ASN A 173 6.86 1.40 -9.39
C ASN A 173 7.66 0.12 -9.72
N GLY A 174 6.98 -1.03 -9.78
CA GLY A 174 7.60 -2.31 -10.11
C GLY A 174 7.71 -2.57 -11.61
N ASP A 175 8.58 -3.52 -11.98
CA ASP A 175 8.74 -3.99 -13.35
C ASP A 175 7.62 -4.98 -13.71
N GLU A 176 6.77 -4.57 -14.66
CA GLU A 176 5.62 -5.34 -15.16
C GLU A 176 6.04 -6.65 -15.83
N GLU A 177 7.14 -6.67 -16.60
CA GLU A 177 7.60 -7.87 -17.31
C GLU A 177 8.06 -8.94 -16.30
N GLU A 178 8.79 -8.52 -15.29
CA GLU A 178 9.23 -9.39 -14.20
C GLU A 178 8.07 -9.93 -13.36
N THR A 179 7.05 -9.11 -13.10
CA THR A 179 5.82 -9.57 -12.44
C THR A 179 5.08 -10.60 -13.30
N GLU A 180 4.98 -10.40 -14.62
CA GLU A 180 4.39 -11.40 -15.50
C GLU A 180 5.19 -12.71 -15.52
N LYS A 181 6.53 -12.66 -15.47
CA LYS A 181 7.35 -13.87 -15.33
C LYS A 181 7.05 -14.61 -14.03
N LEU A 182 6.90 -13.88 -12.92
CA LEU A 182 6.54 -14.46 -11.62
C LEU A 182 5.15 -15.12 -11.68
N ILE A 183 4.15 -14.43 -12.24
CA ILE A 183 2.81 -14.97 -12.46
C ILE A 183 2.90 -16.25 -13.31
N ASN A 184 3.55 -16.20 -14.48
CA ASN A 184 3.66 -17.39 -15.35
C ASN A 184 4.37 -18.57 -14.67
N LYS A 185 5.36 -18.30 -13.80
CA LYS A 185 6.06 -19.32 -13.01
C LYS A 185 5.15 -19.99 -11.98
N ILE A 186 4.30 -19.23 -11.30
CA ILE A 186 3.43 -19.73 -10.21
C ILE A 186 2.20 -20.45 -10.79
N PHE A 187 1.57 -19.85 -11.79
CA PHE A 187 0.25 -20.28 -12.29
C PHE A 187 0.32 -21.13 -13.58
N GLY A 188 1.50 -21.23 -14.19
CA GLY A 188 1.71 -21.87 -15.49
C GLY A 188 1.25 -21.00 -16.66
N SER A 189 1.75 -21.28 -17.86
CA SER A 189 1.49 -20.48 -19.07
C SER A 189 0.05 -20.57 -19.61
N LYS A 190 -0.86 -21.24 -18.92
CA LYS A 190 -2.26 -21.38 -19.36
C LYS A 190 -3.08 -20.22 -18.83
N LYS A 191 -3.37 -19.29 -19.75
CA LYS A 191 -3.92 -17.94 -19.57
C LYS A 191 -2.93 -16.98 -18.89
N THR A 192 -1.92 -16.56 -19.66
CA THR A 192 -1.64 -15.12 -19.67
C THR A 192 -2.99 -14.44 -19.86
N LEU A 193 -3.46 -13.69 -18.87
CA LEU A 193 -4.54 -12.74 -19.07
C LEU A 193 -4.08 -11.87 -20.25
N ASP A 194 -4.66 -12.12 -21.44
CA ASP A 194 -4.26 -11.45 -22.69
C ASP A 194 -4.23 -9.95 -22.40
N ASN A 195 -3.08 -9.33 -22.68
CA ASN A 195 -2.56 -8.03 -22.21
C ASN A 195 -3.42 -6.79 -22.59
N ARG A 196 -4.75 -6.89 -22.55
CA ARG A 196 -5.68 -5.94 -23.19
C ARG A 196 -7.06 -5.91 -22.54
N TYR A 197 -7.20 -5.82 -21.22
CA TYR A 197 -8.55 -5.70 -20.63
C TYR A 197 -8.67 -4.66 -19.52
N ALA A 198 -8.98 -3.43 -19.97
CA ALA A 198 -10.10 -2.66 -19.42
C ALA A 198 -11.22 -2.51 -20.48
N TYR A 199 -11.12 -3.18 -21.64
CA TYR A 199 -11.96 -2.93 -22.82
C TYR A 199 -12.54 -4.22 -23.39
N SER A 200 -13.87 -4.33 -23.47
CA SER A 200 -14.52 -5.36 -24.29
C SER A 200 -14.13 -5.21 -25.77
N ASN A 201 -14.25 -6.27 -26.58
CA ASN A 201 -13.95 -6.23 -28.03
C ASN A 201 -14.70 -5.12 -28.80
N ILE A 202 -15.83 -4.64 -28.29
CA ILE A 202 -16.62 -3.53 -28.86
C ILE A 202 -15.98 -2.17 -28.54
N ASP A 203 -15.39 -2.01 -27.36
CA ASP A 203 -14.76 -0.75 -26.94
C ASP A 203 -13.36 -0.55 -27.54
N GLN A 204 -12.69 -1.63 -27.94
CA GLN A 204 -11.36 -1.58 -28.56
C GLN A 204 -11.34 -0.75 -29.86
N LYS A 205 -12.39 -0.80 -30.68
CA LYS A 205 -12.50 0.00 -31.92
C LYS A 205 -12.63 1.49 -31.63
N LYS A 206 -13.25 1.87 -30.52
CA LYS A 206 -13.46 3.26 -30.10
C LYS A 206 -12.17 3.83 -29.49
N TYR A 207 -11.47 3.03 -28.68
CA TYR A 207 -10.19 3.38 -28.06
C TYR A 207 -9.05 3.54 -29.10
N HIS A 208 -8.97 2.67 -30.11
CA HIS A 208 -7.96 2.79 -31.17
C HIS A 208 -8.11 4.08 -32.00
N HIS A 209 -9.34 4.57 -32.18
CA HIS A 209 -9.58 5.84 -32.87
C HIS A 209 -9.19 7.07 -32.03
N GLN A 210 -9.16 6.95 -30.70
CA GLN A 210 -8.83 8.06 -29.80
C GLN A 210 -7.30 8.15 -29.57
N LYS A 211 -6.61 7.02 -29.47
CA LYS A 211 -5.17 6.95 -29.19
C LYS A 211 -4.28 7.40 -30.37
N ILE A 212 -4.70 7.17 -31.61
CA ILE A 212 -3.96 7.62 -32.82
C ILE A 212 -3.88 9.16 -32.90
N ASN A 213 -4.77 9.88 -32.23
CA ASN A 213 -4.76 11.35 -32.16
C ASN A 213 -3.95 11.90 -30.97
N GLU A 214 -3.76 11.13 -29.90
CA GLU A 214 -2.98 11.55 -28.72
C GLU A 214 -1.48 11.22 -28.84
N GLU A 215 -1.12 10.12 -29.51
CA GLU A 215 0.27 9.68 -29.67
C GLU A 215 1.14 10.67 -30.47
N LYS A 216 0.56 11.62 -31.21
CA LYS A 216 1.30 12.66 -31.94
C LYS A 216 1.56 13.96 -31.16
N SER A 217 1.07 14.08 -29.91
CA SER A 217 1.21 15.31 -29.11
C SER A 217 2.02 15.17 -27.81
N ASN A 218 2.42 13.94 -27.43
CA ASN A 218 3.08 13.65 -26.15
C ASN A 218 4.57 13.31 -26.24
N GLU A 219 5.24 13.59 -27.35
CA GLU A 219 6.71 13.42 -27.51
C GLU A 219 7.56 14.44 -26.72
N MET A 220 6.96 15.27 -25.85
CA MET A 220 7.69 16.09 -24.88
C MET A 220 7.06 15.95 -23.49
N LYS A 221 7.78 15.26 -22.59
CA LYS A 221 7.53 14.97 -21.15
C LYS A 221 6.94 13.59 -20.83
N HIS A 222 7.66 12.53 -21.22
CA HIS A 222 7.62 11.28 -20.44
C HIS A 222 8.46 11.49 -19.16
N ASN A 223 7.95 12.30 -18.23
CA ASN A 223 8.30 12.09 -16.83
C ASN A 223 7.56 10.80 -16.47
N GLU A 224 8.29 9.69 -16.31
CA GLU A 224 7.72 8.45 -15.80
C GLU A 224 6.83 8.76 -14.59
N LYS A 225 5.61 8.23 -14.57
CA LYS A 225 4.75 8.34 -13.40
C LYS A 225 5.43 7.56 -12.28
N ILE A 226 5.88 8.28 -11.27
CA ILE A 226 6.52 7.73 -10.08
C ILE A 226 5.63 8.04 -8.88
N TYR A 227 5.14 7.01 -8.20
CA TYR A 227 4.34 7.14 -6.98
C TYR A 227 5.20 6.99 -5.73
N GLY A 228 4.77 7.55 -4.60
CA GLY A 228 5.54 7.57 -3.35
C GLY A 228 6.39 8.83 -3.20
N ASN A 229 7.03 8.99 -2.04
CA ASN A 229 7.99 10.07 -1.81
C ASN A 229 9.28 9.75 -2.60
N ASN A 230 9.53 10.48 -3.68
CA ASN A 230 10.61 10.20 -4.64
C ASN A 230 10.64 8.72 -5.10
N GLY A 231 9.47 8.13 -5.34
CA GLY A 231 9.38 6.72 -5.77
C GLY A 231 9.39 5.69 -4.65
N LYS A 232 9.43 6.12 -3.40
CA LYS A 232 9.56 5.24 -2.23
C LYS A 232 8.30 5.24 -1.38
N PHE A 233 7.90 4.04 -0.99
CA PHE A 233 6.95 3.80 0.09
C PHE A 233 7.71 3.25 1.29
N VAL A 234 7.33 3.69 2.50
CA VAL A 234 7.88 3.17 3.77
C VAL A 234 6.95 2.16 4.44
N GLU A 235 5.71 2.07 3.97
CA GLU A 235 4.70 1.16 4.50
C GLU A 235 3.72 0.76 3.40
N ILE A 236 3.46 -0.54 3.27
CA ILE A 236 2.42 -1.09 2.41
C ILE A 236 1.38 -1.75 3.31
N TRP A 237 0.16 -1.27 3.27
CA TRP A 237 -0.92 -1.63 4.17
C TRP A 237 -1.96 -2.46 3.39
N LEU A 238 -2.15 -3.72 3.82
CA LEU A 238 -2.98 -4.73 3.16
C LEU A 238 -3.83 -5.50 4.20
N ASP A 239 -5.03 -5.03 4.54
CA ASP A 239 -5.94 -5.75 5.47
C ASP A 239 -6.57 -7.00 4.86
N SER A 240 -7.24 -7.74 5.71
CA SER A 240 -8.21 -8.76 5.32
C SER A 240 -9.65 -8.39 5.67
N ALA A 241 -9.96 -7.11 5.94
CA ALA A 241 -11.33 -6.69 6.27
C ALA A 241 -12.28 -7.01 5.11
N LYS A 242 -13.40 -7.67 5.44
CA LYS A 242 -14.41 -8.10 4.47
C LYS A 242 -15.80 -8.05 5.10
N GLY A 243 -16.79 -7.60 4.33
CA GLY A 243 -18.19 -7.63 4.73
C GLY A 243 -18.75 -9.05 4.94
N GLU A 244 -19.75 -9.16 5.82
CA GLU A 244 -20.48 -10.40 6.05
C GLU A 244 -21.24 -10.83 4.78
N GLY A 245 -21.19 -12.11 4.42
CA GLY A 245 -21.89 -12.67 3.26
C GLY A 245 -21.23 -12.40 1.90
N GLU A 246 -20.11 -11.69 1.88
CA GLU A 246 -19.33 -11.44 0.65
C GLU A 246 -18.61 -12.69 0.14
N LYS A 247 -18.27 -12.68 -1.15
CA LYS A 247 -17.59 -13.81 -1.80
C LYS A 247 -16.33 -14.22 -1.03
N ASN A 248 -16.10 -15.52 -0.95
CA ASN A 248 -14.84 -16.05 -0.44
C ASN A 248 -13.73 -15.83 -1.46
N GLN A 249 -12.61 -15.32 -1.00
CA GLN A 249 -11.43 -15.04 -1.80
C GLN A 249 -10.22 -15.47 -0.98
N THR A 250 -9.40 -16.37 -1.52
CA THR A 250 -8.11 -16.71 -0.93
C THR A 250 -7.08 -15.68 -1.40
N TYR A 251 -6.41 -14.99 -0.49
CA TYR A 251 -5.36 -14.03 -0.82
C TYR A 251 -4.00 -14.70 -0.80
N TRP A 252 -3.18 -14.45 -1.82
CA TRP A 252 -1.86 -15.04 -1.96
C TRP A 252 -0.81 -14.06 -1.42
N PHE A 253 -0.97 -13.73 -0.13
CA PHE A 253 -0.19 -12.70 0.55
C PHE A 253 1.32 -12.92 0.41
N SER A 254 1.80 -14.16 0.54
CA SER A 254 3.22 -14.49 0.35
C SER A 254 3.76 -13.99 -1.00
N GLN A 255 3.02 -14.21 -2.09
CA GLN A 255 3.39 -13.79 -3.44
C GLN A 255 3.27 -12.27 -3.63
N TRP A 256 2.29 -11.64 -2.98
CA TRP A 256 2.16 -10.19 -3.00
C TRP A 256 3.33 -9.53 -2.26
N PHE A 257 3.74 -10.10 -1.13
CA PHE A 257 4.87 -9.61 -0.34
C PHE A 257 6.19 -9.79 -1.08
N GLU A 258 6.37 -10.85 -1.88
CA GLU A 258 7.55 -10.99 -2.76
C GLU A 258 7.69 -9.81 -3.72
N ILE A 259 6.58 -9.32 -4.30
CA ILE A 259 6.57 -8.14 -5.17
C ILE A 259 6.96 -6.89 -4.37
N VAL A 260 6.36 -6.68 -3.19
CA VAL A 260 6.69 -5.54 -2.32
C VAL A 260 8.17 -5.56 -1.93
N ARG A 261 8.68 -6.70 -1.47
CA ARG A 261 10.08 -6.86 -1.05
C ARG A 261 11.07 -6.63 -2.18
N LYS A 262 10.70 -6.98 -3.43
CA LYS A 262 11.55 -6.75 -4.60
C LYS A 262 11.66 -5.28 -4.97
N TYR A 263 10.54 -4.55 -5.01
CA TYR A 263 10.51 -3.19 -5.54
C TYR A 263 10.52 -2.09 -4.46
N GLN A 264 10.11 -2.41 -3.24
CA GLN A 264 10.10 -1.53 -2.07
C GLN A 264 10.71 -2.24 -0.85
N PRO A 265 11.99 -2.68 -0.89
CA PRO A 265 12.61 -3.46 0.19
C PRO A 265 12.68 -2.74 1.53
N HIS A 266 12.52 -1.42 1.54
CA HIS A 266 12.52 -0.57 2.74
C HIS A 266 11.12 -0.34 3.33
N ALA A 267 10.07 -0.83 2.68
CA ALA A 267 8.72 -0.72 3.23
C ALA A 267 8.51 -1.82 4.28
N ILE A 268 7.98 -1.46 5.45
CA ILE A 268 7.33 -2.46 6.28
C ILE A 268 6.00 -2.85 5.64
N ILE A 269 5.52 -4.06 5.91
CA ILE A 269 4.19 -4.48 5.50
C ILE A 269 3.32 -4.54 6.75
N TYR A 270 2.14 -3.94 6.66
CA TYR A 270 1.04 -4.25 7.55
C TYR A 270 0.12 -5.23 6.84
N SER A 271 -0.22 -6.33 7.51
CA SER A 271 -1.25 -7.26 7.09
C SER A 271 -1.69 -8.14 8.25
N ASP A 272 -2.96 -8.53 8.24
CA ASP A 272 -3.53 -9.54 9.15
C ASP A 272 -2.90 -10.93 8.97
N TYR A 273 -2.17 -11.14 7.85
CA TYR A 273 -1.42 -12.37 7.55
C TYR A 273 -0.09 -12.50 8.31
N GLY A 274 0.20 -11.64 9.28
CA GLY A 274 1.43 -11.71 10.08
C GLY A 274 2.67 -11.21 9.33
N THR A 275 2.99 -9.94 9.57
CA THR A 275 4.06 -9.19 8.91
C THR A 275 4.79 -8.27 9.91
N GLU A 276 5.62 -7.35 9.42
CA GLU A 276 6.47 -6.49 10.27
C GLU A 276 5.67 -5.51 11.13
N ALA A 277 4.43 -5.20 10.74
CA ALA A 277 3.44 -4.50 11.55
C ALA A 277 2.19 -5.36 11.70
N ARG A 278 1.60 -5.34 12.89
CA ARG A 278 0.32 -6.01 13.20
C ARG A 278 -0.73 -4.99 13.61
N TRP A 279 -1.99 -5.37 13.49
CA TRP A 279 -3.08 -4.63 14.09
C TRP A 279 -3.02 -4.68 15.62
N VAL A 280 -3.37 -3.58 16.29
CA VAL A 280 -3.45 -3.51 17.76
C VAL A 280 -4.72 -4.16 18.34
N GLY A 281 -5.59 -4.72 17.48
CA GLY A 281 -6.81 -5.43 17.90
C GLY A 281 -8.04 -4.55 18.12
N ASN A 282 -7.95 -3.23 17.87
CA ASN A 282 -9.10 -2.32 17.91
C ASN A 282 -8.87 -1.03 17.11
N GLU A 283 -9.95 -0.38 16.70
CA GLU A 283 -9.94 0.94 16.03
C GLU A 283 -10.06 2.13 17.01
N LYS A 284 -10.07 1.87 18.32
CA LYS A 284 -10.07 2.93 19.35
C LYS A 284 -8.68 3.52 19.56
N GLY A 285 -7.64 2.92 18.97
CA GLY A 285 -6.26 3.35 19.10
C GLY A 285 -5.66 3.08 20.49
N ILE A 286 -6.12 2.01 21.17
CA ILE A 286 -5.69 1.69 22.53
C ILE A 286 -4.83 0.43 22.50
N ALA A 287 -3.53 0.57 22.77
CA ALA A 287 -2.62 -0.55 23.00
C ALA A 287 -2.86 -1.19 24.37
N GLY A 288 -2.56 -2.48 24.49
CA GLY A 288 -2.64 -3.20 25.75
C GLY A 288 -1.54 -2.77 26.75
N ASP A 289 -1.71 -3.17 28.01
CA ASP A 289 -0.69 -3.04 29.06
C ASP A 289 -0.50 -4.41 29.75
N PRO A 290 0.56 -5.18 29.39
CA PRO A 290 1.65 -4.82 28.48
C PRO A 290 1.27 -4.86 26.99
N CYS A 291 2.06 -4.21 26.13
CA CYS A 291 2.01 -4.38 24.67
C CYS A 291 3.39 -4.82 24.16
N TRP A 292 3.54 -6.12 23.90
CA TRP A 292 4.76 -6.71 23.38
C TRP A 292 4.87 -6.50 21.87
N SER A 293 5.96 -5.92 21.38
CA SER A 293 6.30 -5.90 19.94
C SER A 293 6.88 -7.24 19.46
N ARG A 294 6.46 -8.33 20.10
CA ARG A 294 6.88 -9.71 19.82
C ARG A 294 5.65 -10.53 19.45
N PHE A 295 5.81 -11.40 18.46
CA PHE A 295 4.71 -12.21 17.94
C PHE A 295 5.23 -13.51 17.32
N ASP A 296 4.32 -14.47 17.09
CA ASP A 296 4.59 -15.67 16.31
C ASP A 296 3.96 -15.54 14.94
N LEU A 297 4.70 -14.91 14.02
CA LEU A 297 4.18 -14.58 12.69
C LEU A 297 3.89 -15.85 11.89
N LYS A 298 4.69 -16.89 12.07
CA LYS A 298 4.48 -18.17 11.38
C LYS A 298 3.18 -18.84 11.82
N ASN A 299 2.89 -18.88 13.12
CA ASN A 299 1.63 -19.43 13.58
C ASN A 299 0.45 -18.56 13.16
N GLN A 300 0.61 -17.23 13.11
CA GLN A 300 -0.43 -16.33 12.58
C GLN A 300 -0.75 -16.64 11.11
N GLN A 301 0.27 -16.82 10.27
CA GLN A 301 0.14 -17.21 8.87
C GLN A 301 -0.60 -18.55 8.73
N ILE A 302 -0.16 -19.57 9.48
CA ILE A 302 -0.81 -20.90 9.49
C ILE A 302 -2.27 -20.77 9.91
N CYS A 303 -2.56 -19.95 10.93
CA CYS A 303 -3.93 -19.79 11.39
C CYS A 303 -4.80 -19.09 10.35
N PHE A 304 -4.28 -18.06 9.69
CA PHE A 304 -4.97 -17.35 8.62
C PHE A 304 -5.27 -18.28 7.43
N ASP A 305 -4.31 -19.10 7.02
CA ASP A 305 -4.48 -20.08 5.92
C ASP A 305 -5.56 -21.12 6.23
N LEU A 306 -5.71 -21.51 7.50
CA LEU A 306 -6.73 -22.47 7.95
C LEU A 306 -8.09 -21.81 8.14
N ASN A 307 -8.11 -20.60 8.69
CA ASN A 307 -9.30 -19.80 8.97
C ASN A 307 -8.92 -18.31 8.99
N PRO A 308 -9.31 -17.53 7.95
CA PRO A 308 -9.04 -16.09 7.91
C PRO A 308 -9.64 -15.30 9.09
N ASP A 309 -10.66 -15.85 9.77
CA ASP A 309 -11.27 -15.26 10.97
C ASP A 309 -10.63 -15.76 12.28
N CYS A 310 -9.44 -16.35 12.21
CA CYS A 310 -8.73 -16.86 13.39
C CYS A 310 -8.48 -15.77 14.44
N LYS A 311 -8.84 -16.05 15.69
CA LYS A 311 -8.68 -15.15 16.86
C LYS A 311 -7.75 -15.72 17.93
N ASP A 312 -6.87 -16.65 17.54
CA ASP A 312 -6.02 -17.39 18.48
C ASP A 312 -4.86 -16.55 19.04
N PHE A 313 -4.77 -15.28 18.66
CA PHE A 313 -3.73 -14.37 19.10
C PHE A 313 -4.31 -13.14 19.80
N ASP A 314 -3.69 -12.76 20.92
CA ASP A 314 -3.96 -11.47 21.54
C ASP A 314 -3.17 -10.38 20.82
N LEU A 315 -3.80 -9.78 19.81
CA LEU A 315 -3.20 -8.68 19.03
C LEU A 315 -2.89 -7.45 19.90
N ASN A 316 -3.67 -7.22 20.96
CA ASN A 316 -3.59 -6.03 21.80
C ASN A 316 -2.42 -6.10 22.79
N ILE A 317 -2.19 -7.28 23.36
CA ILE A 317 -1.09 -7.55 24.30
C ILE A 317 0.18 -8.02 23.59
N GLY A 318 0.08 -8.74 22.47
CA GLY A 318 1.21 -9.41 21.81
C GLY A 318 1.66 -10.68 22.53
N ASP A 319 2.78 -11.26 22.10
CA ASP A 319 3.34 -12.49 22.68
C ASP A 319 4.72 -12.26 23.31
N PRO A 320 4.87 -12.29 24.64
CA PRO A 320 6.16 -12.11 25.32
C PRO A 320 7.23 -13.14 24.93
N TYR A 321 6.83 -14.29 24.37
CA TYR A 321 7.71 -15.36 23.94
C TYR A 321 7.79 -15.50 22.42
N GLY A 322 7.08 -14.65 21.68
CA GLY A 322 7.06 -14.67 20.22
C GLY A 322 8.46 -14.58 19.62
N PRO A 323 8.81 -15.43 18.63
CA PRO A 323 10.14 -15.47 18.05
C PRO A 323 10.43 -14.29 17.11
N ASP A 324 9.40 -13.55 16.67
CA ASP A 324 9.50 -12.50 15.67
C ASP A 324 9.20 -11.11 16.26
N TYR A 325 9.76 -10.06 15.66
CA TYR A 325 9.43 -8.68 16.00
C TYR A 325 8.33 -8.18 15.06
N SER A 326 7.24 -7.67 15.61
CA SER A 326 6.15 -7.05 14.85
C SER A 326 5.63 -5.84 15.62
N VAL A 327 5.72 -4.66 15.00
CA VAL A 327 5.27 -3.42 15.62
C VAL A 327 3.75 -3.36 15.66
N ALA A 328 3.18 -2.81 16.73
CA ALA A 328 1.74 -2.66 16.93
C ALA A 328 1.28 -1.23 16.69
#